data_AF-A0AAV0CIM1-F1
#
_entry.id   AF-A0AAV0CIM1-F1
#
_cell.length_a   1.000
_cell.length_b   1.000
_cell.length_c   1.000
_cell.angle_alpha   90.00
_cell.angle_beta   90.00
_cell.angle_gamma   90.00
#
_symmetry.space_group_name_H-M   'P 1'
#
loop_
_entity.id
_entity.type
_entity.pdbx_description
1 polymer ?
#
loop_
_entity_poly.entity_id
_entity_poly.type
_entity_poly.pdbx_seq_one_letter_code
_entity_poly.pdbx_strand_id
1 'polypeptide(L)' 'MESGAKGCEVIVSGKLSAQRAKSMKFKDGYMISSGQPVKEYIDTVVRHILMR' A
#
# COMPACT_ATOMS: atom_id res chain seq x y z
N MET A 1 14.67 2.33 -1.16
CA MET A 1 13.97 2.64 -2.44
C MET A 1 14.98 2.79 -3.56
N GLU A 2 15.11 1.79 -4.41
CA GLU A 2 16.09 1.81 -5.52
C GLU A 2 15.69 2.78 -6.64
N SER A 3 14.40 3.13 -6.75
CA SER A 3 13.87 4.04 -7.78
C SER A 3 13.72 5.51 -7.33
N GLY A 4 14.33 5.91 -6.20
CA GLY A 4 14.38 7.32 -5.78
C GLY A 4 13.08 7.91 -5.20
N ALA A 5 12.08 7.09 -4.88
CA ALA A 5 10.90 7.56 -4.16
C ALA A 5 11.25 7.98 -2.70
N LYS A 6 10.42 8.83 -2.10
CA LYS A 6 10.61 9.32 -0.71
C LYS A 6 9.97 8.41 0.34
N GLY A 7 8.93 7.67 -0.04
CA GLY A 7 8.24 6.70 0.80
C GLY A 7 7.19 5.93 0.01
N CYS A 8 6.86 4.73 0.47
CA CYS A 8 5.89 3.84 -0.15
C CYS A 8 5.07 3.14 0.94
N GLU A 9 3.78 2.98 0.64
CA GLU A 9 2.89 2.14 1.41
C GLU A 9 2.32 1.04 0.50
N VAL A 10 2.49 -0.21 0.91
CA VAL A 10 1.91 -1.37 0.25
C VAL A 10 0.94 -2.03 1.22
N ILE A 11 -0.31 -2.18 0.79
CA ILE A 11 -1.36 -2.83 1.57
C ILE A 11 -1.74 -4.13 0.88
N VAL A 12 -1.52 -5.25 1.58
CA VAL A 12 -1.93 -6.57 1.11
C VAL A 12 -3.14 -7.01 1.93
N SER A 13 -4.29 -7.11 1.28
CA SER A 13 -5.56 -7.47 1.91
C SER A 13 -6.12 -8.75 1.30
N GLY A 14 -6.58 -9.67 2.14
CA GLY A 14 -7.22 -10.89 1.67
C GLY A 14 -7.21 -12.02 2.71
N LYS A 15 -7.56 -13.22 2.27
CA LYS A 15 -7.40 -14.46 3.04
C LYS A 15 -5.97 -14.95 2.84
N LEU A 16 -5.07 -14.54 3.74
CA LEU A 16 -3.64 -14.79 3.60
C LEU A 16 -3.28 -16.21 4.04
N SER A 17 -3.16 -16.44 5.35
CA SER A 17 -2.83 -17.76 5.92
C SER A 17 -4.03 -18.48 6.53
N ALA A 18 -5.19 -17.81 6.66
CA ALA A 18 -6.36 -18.35 7.32
C ALA A 18 -7.65 -17.95 6.58
N GLN A 19 -8.77 -18.59 6.95
CA GLN A 19 -10.07 -18.31 6.35
C GLN A 19 -10.61 -16.90 6.63
N ARG A 20 -10.11 -16.23 7.66
CA ARG A 20 -10.47 -14.84 7.98
C ARG A 20 -9.64 -13.86 7.15
N ALA A 21 -10.30 -12.81 6.67
CA ALA A 21 -9.61 -11.72 5.99
C ALA A 21 -8.66 -10.98 6.95
N LYS A 22 -7.47 -10.67 6.47
CA LYS A 22 -6.47 -9.87 7.17
C LYS A 22 -5.86 -8.87 6.19
N SER A 23 -5.56 -7.69 6.71
CA SER A 23 -4.82 -6.65 5.98
C SER A 23 -3.46 -6.48 6.62
N MET A 24 -2.42 -6.57 5.80
CA MET A 24 -1.04 -6.29 6.19
C MET A 24 -0.60 -5.00 5.51
N LYS A 25 -0.16 -4.03 6.31
CA LYS A 25 0.35 -2.75 5.81
C LYS A 25 1.86 -2.74 5.98
N PHE A 26 2.56 -2.53 4.88
CA PHE A 26 3.99 -2.31 4.84
C PHE A 26 4.21 -0.85 4.50
N LYS A 27 4.81 -0.09 5.41
CA LYS A 27 5.15 1.32 5.20
C LYS A 27 6.66 1.44 5.31
N ASP A 28 7.26 2.15 4.37
CA ASP A 28 8.67 2.51 4.41
C ASP A 28 8.87 3.95 3.91
N GLY A 29 9.77 4.68 4.54
CA GLY A 29 10.05 6.08 4.24
C GLY A 29 8.95 7.09 4.65
N TYR A 30 8.97 8.25 4.02
CA TYR A 30 8.10 9.39 4.34
C TYR A 30 6.82 9.37 3.49
N MET A 31 5.66 9.37 4.16
CA MET A 31 4.34 9.33 3.53
C MET A 31 3.44 10.42 4.12
N ILE A 32 2.78 11.21 3.26
CA ILE A 32 1.81 12.22 3.67
C ILE A 32 0.42 11.56 3.74
N SER A 33 -0.28 11.70 4.87
CA SER A 33 -1.57 11.02 5.08
C SER A 33 -2.79 11.91 4.85
N SER A 34 -2.61 13.24 4.75
CA SER A 34 -3.71 14.20 4.88
C SER A 34 -3.56 15.41 3.95
N GLY A 35 -4.69 15.96 3.51
CA GLY A 35 -4.78 17.18 2.72
C GLY A 35 -4.68 16.98 1.20
N GLN A 36 -4.64 18.09 0.47
CA GLN A 36 -4.44 18.11 -0.98
C GLN A 36 -3.10 17.50 -1.47
N PRO A 37 -1.95 17.61 -0.76
CA PRO A 37 -0.69 17.02 -1.25
C PRO A 37 -0.74 15.50 -1.42
N VAL A 38 -1.68 14.81 -0.76
CA VAL A 38 -1.89 13.36 -0.99
C VAL A 38 -2.21 13.08 -2.47
N LYS A 39 -3.03 13.93 -3.11
CA LYS A 39 -3.43 13.71 -4.51
C LYS A 39 -2.36 14.11 -5.51
N GLU A 40 -1.48 15.04 -5.13
CA GLU A 40 -0.46 15.61 -6.02
C GLU A 40 0.87 14.86 -5.95
N TYR A 41 1.23 14.33 -4.78
CA TYR A 41 2.54 13.70 -4.56
C TYR A 41 2.50 12.17 -4.43
N ILE A 42 1.31 11.56 -4.30
CA ILE A 42 1.17 10.12 -4.08
C ILE A 42 0.41 9.51 -5.25
N ASP A 43 1.09 8.62 -5.98
CA ASP A 43 0.42 7.75 -6.94
C ASP A 43 -0.12 6.50 -6.23
N THR A 44 -1.38 6.14 -6.50
CA THR A 44 -2.06 5.04 -5.83
C THR A 44 -2.65 4.08 -6.86
N VAL A 45 -2.29 2.81 -6.78
CA VAL A 45 -2.80 1.75 -7.67
C VAL A 45 -3.39 0.60 -6.85
N VAL A 46 -4.46 0.00 -7.36
CA VAL A 46 -5.08 -1.20 -6.76
C VAL A 46 -5.11 -2.31 -7.81
N ARG A 47 -4.78 -3.53 -7.39
CA ARG A 47 -4.86 -4.74 -8.22
C ARG A 47 -5.48 -5.87 -7.41
N HIS A 48 -6.28 -6.69 -8.08
CA HIS A 48 -6.89 -7.89 -7.51
C HIS A 48 -6.12 -9.12 -7.99
N ILE A 49 -5.88 -10.05 -7.08
CA ILE A 49 -5.14 -11.29 -7.33
C ILE A 49 -6.07 -12.44 -6.97
N LEU A 50 -6.29 -13.37 -7.91
CA LEU A 50 -7.00 -14.61 -7.65
C LEU A 50 -6.05 -15.58 -6.94
N MET A 51 -6.38 -15.95 -5.71
CA MET A 51 -5.67 -17.01 -4.97
C MET A 51 -6.37 -18.36 -5.18
N ARG A 52 -5.60 -19.44 -5.09
CA ARG A 52 -6.08 -20.81 -5.20
C ARG A 52 -6.66 -21.32 -3.88
#